data_AF-M5RM54-F1
#
_entry.id   AF-M5RM54-F1
#
_cell.length_a   1.000
_cell.length_b   1.000
_cell.length_c   1.000
_cell.angle_alpha   90.00
_cell.angle_beta   90.00
_cell.angle_gamma   90.00
#
_symmetry.space_group_name_H-M   'P 1'
#
loop_
_entity.id
_entity.type
_entity.pdbx_description
1 polymer ?
#
loop_
_entity_poly.entity_id
_entity_poly.type
_entity_poly.pdbx_seq_one_letter_code
_entity_poly.pdbx_strand_id
1 'polypeptide(L)'
;MTIVRYGWFGLLVLIAFGYLAAGFSDRSTKTHLDPVAKTNFSGNEAEDKKNEAEDKKNAASDSGLPLAEITAANPQTLDPASRFESATKRDDGLRDSMAAIESSLVRDWDDAGIRRAEDADWLTICRRMSLALVGSGLSLEEIRRLEAMPESRREHAHLESLLVDPRFHQYWAERWSRFY
;
A
#
# COMPACT_ATOMS: atom_id res chain seq x y z
N MET A 1 -25.50 44.96 24.39
CA MET A 1 -25.51 44.83 22.91
C MET A 1 -24.34 43.94 22.45
N THR A 2 -24.38 42.63 22.73
CA THR A 2 -23.34 41.67 22.30
C THR A 2 -23.91 40.48 21.51
N ILE A 3 -25.23 40.24 21.61
CA ILE A 3 -25.94 39.13 20.95
C ILE A 3 -25.94 39.26 19.42
N VAL A 4 -26.04 40.48 18.88
CA VAL A 4 -26.05 40.71 17.41
C VAL A 4 -24.69 40.39 16.77
N ARG A 5 -23.58 40.49 17.53
CA ARG A 5 -22.23 40.32 16.98
C ARG A 5 -21.84 38.86 16.75
N TYR A 6 -22.49 37.92 17.45
CA TYR A 6 -22.25 36.48 17.30
C TYR A 6 -23.26 35.79 16.39
N GLY A 7 -24.34 36.46 15.98
CA GLY A 7 -25.34 35.89 15.07
C GLY A 7 -24.74 35.49 13.71
N TRP A 8 -23.81 36.30 13.19
CA TRP A 8 -23.11 35.98 11.94
C TRP A 8 -22.19 34.75 12.04
N PHE A 9 -21.55 34.57 13.19
CA PHE A 9 -20.72 33.39 13.43
C PHE A 9 -21.55 32.11 13.47
N GLY A 10 -22.72 32.15 14.14
CA GLY A 10 -23.67 31.04 14.14
C GLY A 10 -24.17 30.69 12.73
N LEU A 11 -24.45 31.70 11.90
CA LEU A 11 -24.85 31.51 10.50
C LEU A 11 -23.74 30.82 9.68
N LEU A 12 -22.48 31.25 9.82
CA LEU A 12 -21.35 30.64 9.13
C LEU A 12 -21.12 29.18 9.54
N VAL A 13 -21.22 28.89 10.84
CA VAL A 13 -21.12 27.51 11.35
C VAL A 13 -22.24 26.63 10.79
N LEU A 14 -23.47 27.15 10.71
CA LEU A 14 -24.62 26.40 10.20
C LEU A 14 -24.52 26.15 8.70
N ILE A 15 -23.99 27.09 7.92
CA ILE A 15 -23.72 26.91 6.48
C ILE A 15 -22.61 25.88 6.27
N ALA A 16 -21.51 25.96 7.03
CA ALA A 16 -20.41 24.99 6.94
C ALA A 16 -20.88 23.58 7.34
N PHE A 17 -21.68 23.46 8.39
CA PHE A 17 -22.25 22.20 8.83
C PHE A 17 -23.27 21.65 7.83
N GLY A 18 -24.12 22.50 7.26
CA GLY A 18 -25.05 22.12 6.21
C GLY A 18 -24.34 21.61 4.95
N TYR A 19 -23.24 22.25 4.57
CA TYR A 19 -22.41 21.81 3.45
C TYR A 19 -21.73 20.46 3.73
N LEU A 20 -21.23 20.26 4.95
CA LEU A 20 -20.64 18.98 5.38
C LEU A 20 -21.69 17.85 5.40
N ALA A 21 -22.90 18.13 5.92
CA ALA A 21 -23.99 17.17 5.99
C ALA A 21 -24.54 16.82 4.59
N ALA A 22 -24.63 17.80 3.69
CA ALA A 22 -25.01 17.57 2.30
C ALA A 22 -23.97 16.74 1.53
N GLY A 23 -22.67 16.92 1.83
CA GLY A 23 -21.58 16.18 1.21
C GLY A 23 -21.56 14.66 1.52
N PHE A 24 -22.28 14.21 2.55
CA PHE A 24 -22.40 12.79 2.89
C PHE A 24 -23.67 12.12 2.33
N SER A 25 -24.58 12.88 1.70
CA SER A 25 -25.89 12.38 1.27
C SER A 25 -25.99 12.20 -0.25
N ASP A 26 -25.01 11.56 -0.88
CA ASP A 26 -25.29 10.80 -2.11
C ASP A 26 -24.30 9.66 -2.36
N ARG A 27 -24.56 8.52 -1.70
CA ARG A 27 -24.40 7.20 -2.31
C ARG A 27 -25.71 6.44 -2.14
N SER A 28 -26.77 6.97 -2.75
CA SER A 28 -27.94 6.15 -3.03
C SER A 28 -27.62 5.26 -4.22
N THR A 29 -27.10 4.06 -3.93
CA THR A 29 -27.06 2.97 -4.90
C THR A 29 -28.50 2.67 -5.29
N LYS A 30 -28.95 3.20 -6.42
CA LYS A 30 -30.10 2.64 -7.13
C LYS A 30 -29.67 1.27 -7.64
N THR A 31 -29.81 0.29 -6.76
CA THR A 31 -29.80 -1.13 -7.09
C THR A 31 -31.00 -1.36 -8.00
N HIS A 32 -30.78 -1.18 -9.31
CA HIS A 32 -31.70 -1.62 -10.33
C HIS A 32 -31.66 -3.15 -10.31
N LEU A 33 -32.63 -3.73 -9.62
CA LEU A 33 -32.89 -5.15 -9.57
C LEU A 33 -33.43 -5.59 -10.94
N ASP A 34 -32.59 -6.25 -11.73
CA ASP A 34 -33.06 -7.22 -12.71
C ASP A 34 -33.04 -8.62 -12.06
N PRO A 35 -34.16 -9.36 -12.04
CA PRO A 35 -34.16 -10.78 -11.66
C PRO A 35 -33.86 -11.66 -12.87
N VAL A 36 -33.43 -12.91 -12.61
CA VAL A 36 -33.09 -14.02 -13.54
C VAL A 36 -31.57 -14.07 -13.83
N ALA A 37 -30.77 -14.99 -13.29
CA ALA A 37 -30.97 -16.44 -13.27
C ALA A 37 -30.35 -17.12 -12.02
N LYS A 38 -31.22 -17.81 -11.27
CA LYS A 38 -30.95 -19.06 -10.52
C LYS A 38 -30.59 -20.14 -11.56
N THR A 39 -29.77 -21.17 -11.40
CA THR A 39 -29.16 -21.96 -10.30
C THR A 39 -28.13 -22.87 -11.02
N ASN A 40 -27.04 -23.35 -10.43
CA ASN A 40 -26.98 -24.69 -9.83
C ASN A 40 -25.55 -24.92 -9.30
N PHE A 41 -25.37 -25.06 -7.99
CA PHE A 41 -24.31 -25.91 -7.43
C PHE A 41 -24.87 -26.56 -6.17
N SER A 42 -25.59 -27.66 -6.40
CA SER A 42 -25.98 -28.62 -5.37
C SER A 42 -25.10 -29.84 -5.57
N GLY A 43 -24.49 -30.30 -4.47
CA GLY A 43 -23.60 -31.45 -4.47
C GLY A 43 -24.29 -32.74 -4.87
N ASN A 44 -23.46 -33.70 -5.27
CA ASN A 44 -23.79 -35.12 -5.25
C ASN A 44 -22.63 -35.87 -4.63
N GLU A 45 -22.87 -36.35 -3.41
CA GLU A 45 -22.31 -37.60 -2.91
C GLU A 45 -22.85 -38.77 -3.73
N ALA A 46 -22.12 -39.89 -3.66
CA ALA A 46 -22.47 -41.24 -4.11
C ALA A 46 -22.30 -41.54 -5.61
N GLU A 47 -21.07 -41.91 -5.99
CA GLU A 47 -20.88 -43.16 -6.73
C GLU A 47 -19.92 -44.08 -5.99
N ASP A 48 -20.54 -45.14 -5.46
CA ASP A 48 -19.99 -46.32 -4.84
C ASP A 48 -19.62 -47.34 -5.95
N LYS A 49 -18.62 -48.17 -5.65
CA LYS A 49 -18.26 -49.43 -6.34
C LYS A 49 -17.48 -49.35 -7.66
N LYS A 50 -16.15 -49.31 -7.52
CA LYS A 50 -15.24 -50.36 -8.03
C LYS A 50 -13.81 -49.93 -7.75
N ASN A 51 -13.15 -50.63 -6.83
CA ASN A 51 -11.76 -51.10 -6.92
C ASN A 51 -11.35 -51.61 -5.54
N GLU A 52 -12.00 -52.70 -5.11
CA GLU A 52 -11.52 -53.57 -4.05
C GLU A 52 -10.94 -54.81 -4.75
N ALA A 53 -9.64 -54.76 -5.04
CA ALA A 53 -8.80 -55.92 -5.31
C ALA A 53 -7.32 -55.50 -5.45
N GLU A 54 -6.75 -54.88 -4.42
CA GLU A 54 -5.34 -55.18 -4.09
C GLU A 54 -5.26 -55.46 -2.59
N ASP A 55 -5.31 -56.76 -2.36
CA ASP A 55 -5.29 -57.48 -1.12
C ASP A 55 -3.92 -57.35 -0.44
N LYS A 56 -3.97 -56.97 0.84
CA LYS A 56 -3.03 -57.40 1.90
C LYS A 56 -1.53 -57.16 1.64
N LYS A 57 -1.01 -56.15 2.32
CA LYS A 57 0.10 -56.36 3.28
C LYS A 57 0.28 -55.15 4.19
N ASN A 58 0.41 -55.45 5.48
CA ASN A 58 0.98 -54.59 6.53
C ASN A 58 -0.02 -53.74 7.33
N ALA A 59 -0.98 -54.41 7.97
CA ALA A 59 -1.45 -53.99 9.28
C ALA A 59 -0.68 -54.77 10.37
N ALA A 60 -0.38 -54.07 11.46
CA ALA A 60 0.10 -54.55 12.76
C ALA A 60 1.63 -54.63 13.00
N SER A 61 2.21 -53.49 13.32
CA SER A 61 3.11 -53.30 14.48
C SER A 61 3.35 -51.80 14.60
N ASP A 62 3.57 -51.19 15.74
CA ASP A 62 3.50 -51.53 17.16
C ASP A 62 3.89 -50.18 17.79
N SER A 63 3.31 -49.88 18.94
CA SER A 63 3.65 -48.80 19.85
C SER A 63 5.13 -48.39 19.80
N GLY A 64 5.39 -47.14 19.42
CA GLY A 64 6.70 -46.53 19.59
C GLY A 64 6.74 -45.12 19.03
N LEU A 65 6.73 -44.12 19.90
CA LEU A 65 7.13 -42.75 19.57
C LEU A 65 8.66 -42.73 19.45
N PRO A 66 9.28 -42.46 18.27
CA PRO A 66 10.69 -42.15 18.22
C PRO A 66 10.88 -40.64 18.38
N LEU A 67 11.27 -40.24 19.58
CA LEU A 67 11.70 -38.88 19.96
C LEU A 67 13.11 -38.56 19.43
N ALA A 68 13.45 -38.95 18.20
CA ALA A 68 14.78 -38.76 17.65
C ALA A 68 14.81 -38.85 16.11
N GLU A 69 14.34 -37.81 15.42
CA GLU A 69 14.77 -37.53 14.04
C GLU A 69 14.49 -36.05 13.69
N ILE A 70 14.99 -35.12 14.49
CA ILE A 70 15.27 -33.75 13.99
C ILE A 70 16.64 -33.84 13.29
N THR A 71 16.70 -34.64 12.23
CA THR A 71 17.85 -34.67 11.33
C THR A 71 17.69 -33.47 10.40
N ALA A 72 18.33 -32.37 10.78
CA ALA A 72 18.75 -31.24 9.95
C ALA A 72 18.05 -31.13 8.58
N ALA A 73 16.96 -30.37 8.53
CA ALA A 73 16.53 -29.74 7.29
C ALA A 73 17.71 -28.91 6.75
N ASN A 74 18.38 -29.45 5.73
CA ASN A 74 19.50 -28.85 5.02
C ASN A 74 19.15 -27.40 4.59
N PRO A 75 19.78 -26.36 5.16
CA PRO A 75 19.46 -24.97 4.81
C PRO A 75 20.16 -24.46 3.53
N GLN A 76 20.83 -25.32 2.75
CA GLN A 76 21.81 -24.89 1.73
C GLN A 76 21.62 -25.54 0.35
N THR A 77 20.39 -25.58 -0.17
CA THR A 77 20.15 -25.75 -1.63
C THR A 77 19.03 -24.83 -2.11
N LEU A 78 19.10 -23.54 -1.75
CA LEU A 78 18.39 -22.50 -2.49
C LEU A 78 19.30 -22.06 -3.61
N ASP A 79 19.02 -22.53 -4.83
CA ASP A 79 19.67 -22.01 -6.04
C ASP A 79 19.48 -20.48 -6.06
N PRO A 80 20.57 -19.68 -6.07
CA PRO A 80 20.46 -18.22 -6.11
C PRO A 80 19.59 -17.75 -7.28
N ALA A 81 19.59 -18.44 -8.42
CA ALA A 81 18.79 -18.07 -9.59
C ALA A 81 17.28 -18.10 -9.28
N SER A 82 16.80 -19.11 -8.55
CA SER A 82 15.39 -19.23 -8.14
C SER A 82 14.94 -18.09 -7.19
N ARG A 83 15.88 -17.54 -6.41
CA ARG A 83 15.60 -16.41 -5.50
C ARG A 83 15.47 -15.09 -6.26
N PHE A 84 16.25 -14.91 -7.33
CA PHE A 84 16.14 -13.74 -8.20
C PHE A 84 14.87 -13.78 -9.05
N GLU A 85 14.50 -14.93 -9.60
CA GLU A 85 13.28 -15.08 -10.42
C GLU A 85 11.99 -14.87 -9.62
N SER A 86 11.97 -15.34 -8.36
CA SER A 86 10.84 -15.07 -7.46
C SER A 86 10.78 -13.63 -6.94
N ALA A 87 11.89 -12.88 -6.98
CA ALA A 87 11.92 -11.46 -6.64
C ALA A 87 11.41 -10.61 -7.80
N THR A 88 11.89 -10.83 -9.02
CA THR A 88 11.44 -10.09 -10.21
C THR A 88 9.95 -10.31 -10.47
N LYS A 89 9.47 -11.55 -10.35
CA LYS A 89 8.04 -11.84 -10.50
C LYS A 89 7.15 -11.17 -9.44
N ARG A 90 7.66 -10.95 -8.23
CA ARG A 90 6.96 -10.18 -7.18
C ARG A 90 6.92 -8.70 -7.51
N ASP A 91 8.01 -8.15 -8.04
CA ASP A 91 8.08 -6.75 -8.45
C ASP A 91 7.14 -6.47 -9.63
N ASP A 92 7.06 -7.38 -10.60
CA ASP A 92 6.15 -7.28 -11.74
C ASP A 92 4.67 -7.31 -11.29
N GLY A 93 4.29 -8.27 -10.45
CA GLY A 93 2.92 -8.35 -9.94
C GLY A 93 2.50 -7.15 -9.07
N LEU A 94 3.45 -6.56 -8.31
CA LEU A 94 3.21 -5.33 -7.57
C LEU A 94 2.97 -4.14 -8.52
N ARG A 95 3.80 -4.00 -9.56
CA ARG A 95 3.65 -2.94 -10.57
C ARG A 95 2.31 -3.03 -11.29
N ASP A 96 1.88 -4.24 -11.65
CA ASP A 96 0.59 -4.48 -12.28
C ASP A 96 -0.57 -4.08 -11.35
N SER A 97 -0.46 -4.44 -10.07
CA SER A 97 -1.45 -4.06 -9.05
C SER A 97 -1.52 -2.54 -8.85
N MET A 98 -0.36 -1.86 -8.82
CA MET A 98 -0.28 -0.39 -8.73
C MET A 98 -0.89 0.27 -9.97
N ALA A 99 -0.61 -0.25 -11.17
CA ALA A 99 -1.20 0.27 -12.40
C ALA A 99 -2.72 0.10 -12.43
N ALA A 100 -3.24 -1.02 -11.92
CA ALA A 100 -4.68 -1.24 -11.80
C ALA A 100 -5.32 -0.22 -10.84
N ILE A 101 -4.71 0.02 -9.67
CA ILE A 101 -5.17 1.02 -8.70
C ILE A 101 -5.15 2.42 -9.32
N GLU A 102 -4.02 2.83 -9.90
CA GLU A 102 -3.88 4.13 -10.57
C GLU A 102 -4.99 4.31 -11.61
N SER A 103 -5.21 3.32 -12.48
CA SER A 103 -6.25 3.40 -13.51
C SER A 103 -7.66 3.57 -12.93
N SER A 104 -7.94 3.00 -11.76
CA SER A 104 -9.24 3.16 -11.08
C SER A 104 -9.40 4.56 -10.49
N LEU A 105 -8.38 5.11 -9.83
CA LEU A 105 -8.41 6.47 -9.29
C LEU A 105 -8.57 7.52 -10.40
N VAL A 106 -7.91 7.30 -11.53
CA VAL A 106 -8.02 8.18 -12.69
C VAL A 106 -9.45 8.27 -13.19
N ARG A 107 -10.13 7.13 -13.32
CA ARG A 107 -11.53 7.09 -13.74
C ARG A 107 -12.43 7.82 -12.75
N ASP A 108 -12.23 7.58 -11.46
CA ASP A 108 -13.01 8.24 -10.41
C ASP A 108 -12.82 9.77 -10.42
N TRP A 109 -11.61 10.26 -10.70
CA TRP A 109 -11.33 11.68 -10.84
C TRP A 109 -11.94 12.28 -12.11
N ASP A 110 -11.88 11.57 -13.23
CA ASP A 110 -12.46 12.02 -14.50
C ASP A 110 -13.99 12.10 -14.41
N ASP A 111 -14.64 11.09 -13.79
CA ASP A 111 -16.08 11.07 -13.54
C ASP A 111 -16.51 12.21 -12.59
N ALA A 112 -15.65 12.57 -11.63
CA ALA A 112 -15.86 13.70 -10.73
C ALA A 112 -15.48 15.06 -11.35
N GLY A 113 -14.93 15.10 -12.56
CA GLY A 113 -14.46 16.33 -13.21
C GLY A 113 -13.27 16.99 -12.50
N ILE A 114 -12.52 16.25 -11.69
CA ILE A 114 -11.39 16.75 -10.90
C ILE A 114 -10.14 16.74 -11.78
N ARG A 115 -9.54 17.93 -11.97
CA ARG A 115 -8.25 18.04 -12.66
C ARG A 115 -7.12 17.65 -11.72
N ARG A 116 -6.25 16.75 -12.20
CA ARG A 116 -5.01 16.39 -11.51
C ARG A 116 -4.09 17.60 -11.39
N ALA A 117 -3.34 17.64 -10.29
CA ALA A 117 -2.25 18.59 -10.14
C ALA A 117 -1.13 18.23 -11.11
N GLU A 118 -0.42 19.24 -11.59
CA GLU A 118 0.79 19.06 -12.39
C GLU A 118 1.90 18.46 -11.53
N ASP A 119 2.75 17.64 -12.15
CA ASP A 119 3.92 17.09 -11.49
C ASP A 119 4.84 18.22 -11.02
N ALA A 120 5.37 18.07 -9.80
CA ALA A 120 6.28 19.04 -9.25
C ALA A 120 7.67 18.89 -9.89
N ASP A 121 8.31 20.02 -10.20
CA ASP A 121 9.71 20.04 -10.62
C ASP A 121 10.63 19.39 -9.56
N TRP A 122 11.68 18.71 -10.02
CA TRP A 122 12.60 17.93 -9.18
C TRP A 122 13.21 18.79 -8.06
N LEU A 123 13.49 20.07 -8.31
CA LEU A 123 14.06 20.98 -7.31
C LEU A 123 13.05 21.28 -6.20
N THR A 124 11.76 21.39 -6.56
CA THR A 124 10.67 21.56 -5.60
C THR A 124 10.52 20.33 -4.72
N ILE A 125 10.61 19.14 -5.31
CA ILE A 125 10.56 17.87 -4.57
C ILE A 125 11.76 17.78 -3.61
N CYS A 126 12.99 18.01 -4.08
CA CYS A 126 14.20 17.96 -3.26
C CYS A 126 14.16 18.95 -2.09
N ARG A 127 13.70 20.18 -2.33
CA ARG A 127 13.55 21.19 -1.27
C ARG A 127 12.54 20.76 -0.20
N ARG A 128 11.39 20.21 -0.60
CA ARG A 128 10.37 19.71 0.33
C ARG A 128 10.90 18.53 1.14
N MET A 129 11.63 17.61 0.50
CA MET A 129 12.27 16.49 1.19
C MET A 129 13.28 16.96 2.23
N SER A 130 14.18 17.91 1.91
CA SER A 130 15.15 18.44 2.88
C SER A 130 14.47 19.06 4.12
N LEU A 131 13.42 19.87 3.89
CA LEU A 131 12.66 20.49 4.97
C LEU A 131 11.91 19.47 5.82
N ALA A 132 11.33 18.44 5.19
CA ALA A 132 10.57 17.41 5.89
C ALA A 132 11.47 16.45 6.70
N LEU A 133 12.62 16.07 6.15
CA LEU A 133 13.47 15.03 6.72
C LEU A 133 14.52 15.56 7.70
N VAL A 134 15.08 16.74 7.44
CA VAL A 134 16.19 17.30 8.24
C VAL A 134 15.83 18.67 8.83
N GLY A 135 14.68 19.24 8.45
CA GLY A 135 14.25 20.55 8.95
C GLY A 135 15.03 21.73 8.37
N SER A 136 15.88 21.52 7.37
CA SER A 136 16.70 22.56 6.74
C SER A 136 16.50 22.58 5.22
N GLY A 137 16.74 23.74 4.60
CA GLY A 137 16.63 23.90 3.15
C GLY A 137 17.79 23.27 2.38
N LEU A 138 17.63 23.16 1.07
CA LEU A 138 18.66 22.68 0.15
C LEU A 138 19.73 23.76 -0.08
N SER A 139 21.01 23.40 0.05
CA SER A 139 22.13 24.31 -0.21
C SER A 139 22.48 24.43 -1.69
N LEU A 140 23.21 25.47 -2.07
CA LEU A 140 23.63 25.70 -3.46
C LEU A 140 24.58 24.62 -3.98
N GLU A 141 25.45 24.09 -3.13
CA GLU A 141 26.37 23.00 -3.50
C GLU A 141 25.61 21.70 -3.77
N GLU A 142 24.61 21.38 -2.95
CA GLU A 142 23.73 20.23 -3.17
C GLU A 142 22.94 20.39 -4.47
N ILE A 143 22.39 21.58 -4.76
CA ILE A 143 21.69 21.86 -6.04
C ILE A 143 22.61 21.58 -7.21
N ARG A 144 23.82 22.14 -7.22
CA ARG A 144 24.79 21.92 -8.31
C ARG A 144 25.19 20.46 -8.46
N ARG A 145 25.37 19.75 -7.34
CA ARG A 145 25.66 18.31 -7.33
C ARG A 145 24.53 17.51 -7.97
N LEU A 146 23.28 17.86 -7.69
CA LEU A 146 22.10 17.20 -8.25
C LEU A 146 21.91 17.57 -9.74
N GLU A 147 22.11 18.82 -10.12
CA GLU A 147 22.03 19.27 -11.52
C GLU A 147 23.01 18.51 -12.44
N ALA A 148 24.18 18.16 -11.92
CA ALA A 148 25.17 17.35 -12.64
C ALA A 148 24.71 15.90 -12.91
N MET A 149 23.67 15.43 -12.23
CA MET A 149 23.09 14.10 -12.42
C MET A 149 21.89 14.13 -13.39
N PRO A 150 21.54 13.01 -14.04
CA PRO A 150 20.30 12.89 -14.82
C PRO A 150 19.08 13.11 -13.94
N GLU A 151 18.08 13.83 -14.46
CA GLU A 151 16.87 14.23 -13.71
C GLU A 151 16.16 13.04 -13.04
N SER A 152 16.03 11.92 -13.77
CA SER A 152 15.41 10.68 -13.27
C SER A 152 16.08 10.08 -12.04
N ARG A 153 17.30 10.48 -11.68
CA ARG A 153 18.03 9.98 -10.51
C ARG A 153 18.20 11.01 -9.40
N ARG A 154 17.92 12.29 -9.63
CA ARG A 154 18.21 13.37 -8.68
C ARG A 154 17.48 13.18 -7.36
N GLU A 155 16.17 12.94 -7.43
CA GLU A 155 15.32 12.81 -6.25
C GLU A 155 15.74 11.64 -5.37
N HIS A 156 15.97 10.48 -5.99
CA HIS A 156 16.36 9.27 -5.28
C HIS A 156 17.75 9.43 -4.63
N ALA A 157 18.72 9.95 -5.37
CA ALA A 157 20.06 10.19 -4.86
C ALA A 157 20.06 11.22 -3.70
N HIS A 158 19.19 12.24 -3.78
CA HIS A 158 19.03 13.22 -2.71
C HIS A 158 18.41 12.58 -1.45
N LEU A 159 17.36 11.78 -1.61
CA LEU A 159 16.73 11.06 -0.51
C LEU A 159 17.72 10.15 0.22
N GLU A 160 18.49 9.34 -0.52
CA GLU A 160 19.53 8.47 0.05
C GLU A 160 20.55 9.28 0.84
N SER A 161 21.02 10.40 0.28
CA SER A 161 21.98 11.28 0.95
C SER A 161 21.43 11.85 2.26
N LEU A 162 20.15 12.23 2.31
CA LEU A 162 19.52 12.78 3.52
C LEU A 162 19.33 11.71 4.61
N LEU A 163 19.02 10.47 4.23
CA LEU A 163 18.80 9.39 5.20
C LEU A 163 20.10 8.92 5.88
N VAL A 164 21.24 9.07 5.22
CA VAL A 164 22.56 8.75 5.78
C VAL A 164 23.13 9.91 6.62
N ASP A 165 22.61 11.12 6.47
CA ASP A 165 23.11 12.31 7.15
C ASP A 165 22.83 12.27 8.66
N PRO A 166 23.83 12.49 9.53
CA PRO A 166 23.63 12.55 10.99
C PRO A 166 22.56 13.55 11.44
N ARG A 167 22.34 14.64 10.68
CA ARG A 167 21.34 15.67 10.97
C ARG A 167 19.92 15.11 10.96
N PHE A 168 19.64 14.09 10.14
CA PHE A 168 18.34 13.43 10.10
C PHE A 168 17.98 12.84 11.47
N HIS A 169 18.90 12.07 12.06
CA HIS A 169 18.66 11.42 13.36
C HIS A 169 18.44 12.43 14.48
N GLN A 170 19.24 13.52 14.50
CA GLN A 170 19.09 14.57 15.50
C GLN A 170 17.74 15.30 15.37
N TYR A 171 17.36 15.65 14.15
CA TYR A 171 16.09 16.32 13.87
C TYR A 171 14.89 15.48 14.31
N TRP A 172 14.88 14.19 13.96
CA TRP A 172 13.79 13.29 14.33
C TRP A 172 13.76 12.97 15.82
N ALA A 173 14.93 12.82 16.47
CA ALA A 173 15.01 12.61 17.91
C ALA A 173 14.38 13.79 18.68
N GLU A 174 14.74 15.03 18.31
CA GLU A 174 14.16 16.22 18.92
C GLU A 174 12.66 16.34 18.62
N ARG A 175 12.24 16.06 17.38
CA ARG A 175 10.82 16.16 17.00
C ARG A 175 9.96 15.16 17.77
N TRP A 176 10.43 13.93 17.95
CA TRP A 176 9.71 12.93 18.71
C TRP A 176 9.71 13.22 20.21
N SER A 177 10.80 13.75 20.77
CA SER A 177 10.86 14.06 22.21
C SER A 177 9.91 15.19 22.63
N ARG A 178 9.43 16.03 21.70
CA ARG A 178 8.48 17.12 22.03
C ARG A 178 7.06 16.63 22.36
N PHE A 179 6.72 15.39 22.00
CA PHE A 179 5.37 14.84 22.19
C PHE A 179 5.25 13.90 23.40
N TYR A 180 6.32 13.75 24.18
CA TYR A 180 6.39 12.93 25.39
C TYR A 180 6.79 13.79 26.58
#